data_AF-A0A534CVX7-F1
#
_entry.id   AF-A0A534CVX7-F1
#
_cell.length_a   1.000
_cell.length_b   1.000
_cell.length_c   1.000
_cell.angle_alpha   90.00
_cell.angle_beta   90.00
_cell.angle_gamma   90.00
#
_symmetry.space_group_name_H-M   'P 1'
#
loop_
_entity.id
_entity.type
_entity.pdbx_description
1 polymer ?
#
loop_
_entity_poly.entity_id
_entity_poly.type
_entity_poly.pdbx_seq_one_letter_code
_entity_poly.pdbx_strand_id
1 'polypeptide(L)'
;MSTKQRIAVALGVFVLLGALAFLGWSYETKRAAPGPAAGAVTVDVTSPGDSGSGTLREALFIAAAAKGQATVVIRTKTITLQAGLPPLV
;
A
#
# COMPACT_ATOMS: atom_id res chain seq x y z
N MET A 1 18.65 -29.62 40.39
CA MET A 1 17.58 -28.67 39.98
C MET A 1 16.25 -29.25 40.42
N SER A 2 15.52 -28.57 41.30
CA SER A 2 14.28 -29.13 41.88
C SER A 2 13.12 -29.10 40.86
N THR A 3 12.13 -29.96 41.03
CA THR A 3 10.93 -30.01 40.18
C THR A 3 10.22 -28.65 40.12
N LYS A 4 10.23 -27.89 41.23
CA LYS A 4 9.66 -26.53 41.29
C LYS A 4 10.42 -25.54 40.38
N GLN A 5 11.75 -25.63 40.31
CA GLN A 5 12.55 -24.80 39.39
C GLN A 5 12.31 -25.17 37.93
N ARG A 6 12.16 -26.47 37.62
CA ARG A 6 11.83 -26.92 36.25
C ARG A 6 10.46 -26.40 35.79
N ILE A 7 9.46 -26.44 36.67
CA ILE A 7 8.11 -25.92 36.39
C ILE A 7 8.14 -24.40 36.19
N ALA A 8 8.87 -23.66 37.05
CA ALA A 8 9.00 -22.21 36.91
C ALA A 8 9.66 -21.82 35.57
N VAL A 9 10.70 -22.55 35.15
CA VAL A 9 11.36 -22.33 33.86
C VAL A 9 10.40 -22.66 32.71
N ALA A 10 9.66 -23.76 32.79
CA ALA A 10 8.71 -24.15 31.75
C ALA A 10 7.60 -23.10 31.57
N LEU A 11 7.04 -22.57 32.67
CA LEU A 11 6.05 -21.49 32.63
C LEU A 11 6.64 -20.21 32.02
N GLY A 12 7.86 -19.84 32.40
CA GLY A 12 8.53 -18.67 31.84
C GLY A 12 8.73 -18.77 30.33
N VAL A 13 9.18 -19.93 29.84
CA VAL A 13 9.33 -20.18 28.40
C VAL A 13 7.99 -20.15 27.68
N PHE A 14 6.94 -20.70 28.28
CA PHE A 14 5.61 -20.72 27.68
C PHE A 14 5.04 -19.30 27.53
N VAL A 15 5.20 -18.46 28.55
CA VAL A 15 4.80 -17.04 28.49
C VAL A 15 5.59 -16.28 27.44
N LEU A 16 6.91 -16.51 27.36
CA LEU A 16 7.77 -15.86 26.36
C LEU A 16 7.35 -16.23 24.94
N LEU A 17 7.09 -17.51 24.67
CA LEU A 17 6.61 -17.99 23.37
C LEU A 17 5.25 -17.39 23.02
N GLY A 18 4.31 -17.33 23.98
CA GLY A 18 3.02 -16.69 23.78
C GLY A 18 3.15 -15.20 23.42
N ALA A 19 4.02 -14.48 24.12
CA ALA A 19 4.29 -13.07 23.83
C ALA A 19 4.89 -12.86 22.43
N LEU A 20 5.87 -13.69 22.03
CA LEU A 20 6.48 -13.63 20.70
C LEU A 20 5.49 -13.97 19.58
N ALA A 21 4.66 -14.99 19.77
CA ALA A 21 3.62 -15.35 18.81
C ALA A 21 2.58 -14.24 18.65
N PHE A 22 2.16 -13.62 19.76
CA PHE A 22 1.24 -12.48 19.73
C PHE A 22 1.85 -11.26 19.02
N LEU A 23 3.13 -10.97 19.28
CA LEU A 23 3.85 -9.89 18.60
C LEU A 23 3.97 -10.15 17.09
N GLY A 24 4.32 -11.38 16.70
CA GLY A 24 4.41 -11.78 15.30
C GLY A 24 3.07 -11.68 14.59
N TRP A 25 2.00 -12.15 15.22
CA TRP A 25 0.64 -12.06 14.67
C TRP A 25 0.17 -10.60 14.54
N SER A 26 0.41 -9.77 15.56
CA SER A 26 0.14 -8.32 15.52
C SER A 26 0.92 -7.62 14.41
N TYR A 27 2.20 -7.97 14.25
CA TYR A 27 3.05 -7.39 13.21
C TYR A 27 2.58 -7.77 11.81
N GLU A 28 2.33 -9.06 11.55
CA GLU A 28 1.83 -9.52 10.26
C GLU A 28 0.41 -9.00 9.97
N THR A 29 -0.48 -8.92 10.97
CA THR A 29 -1.81 -8.33 10.77
C THR A 29 -1.72 -6.85 10.39
N LYS A 30 -0.79 -6.09 10.98
CA LYS A 30 -0.54 -4.69 10.63
C LYS A 30 0.16 -4.52 9.28
N ARG A 31 0.90 -5.52 8.82
CA ARG A 31 1.58 -5.54 7.52
C ARG A 31 0.64 -5.99 6.39
N ALA A 32 -0.30 -6.88 6.71
CA ALA A 32 -1.33 -7.38 5.81
C ALA A 32 -2.51 -6.40 5.66
N ALA A 33 -2.79 -5.57 6.67
CA ALA A 33 -3.54 -4.35 6.45
C ALA A 33 -2.66 -3.44 5.59
N PRO A 34 -3.09 -3.03 4.38
CA PRO A 34 -2.45 -1.91 3.70
C PRO A 34 -2.77 -0.67 4.54
N GLY A 35 -2.01 -0.48 5.62
CA GLY A 35 -1.99 0.78 6.35
C GLY A 35 -1.68 1.86 5.33
N PRO A 36 -2.34 3.04 5.41
CA PRO A 36 -2.04 4.13 4.50
C PRO A 36 -0.53 4.33 4.50
N ALA A 37 0.12 3.97 3.38
CA ALA A 37 1.56 4.05 3.29
C ALA A 37 1.92 5.48 3.67
N ALA A 38 2.75 5.67 4.69
CA ALA A 38 3.19 7.02 5.04
C ALA A 38 3.82 7.63 3.78
N GLY A 39 3.17 8.64 3.18
CA GLY A 39 3.55 9.18 1.88
C GLY A 39 2.81 8.59 0.66
N ALA A 40 1.65 7.95 0.87
CA ALA A 40 0.73 7.63 -0.22
C ALA A 40 0.18 8.92 -0.83
N VAL A 41 0.35 9.11 -2.12
CA VAL A 41 -0.09 10.31 -2.84
C VAL A 41 -1.11 9.91 -3.89
N THR A 42 -2.30 10.50 -3.81
CA THR A 42 -3.33 10.38 -4.85
C THR A 42 -3.36 11.68 -5.65
N VAL A 43 -3.23 11.57 -6.97
CA VAL A 43 -3.28 12.73 -7.88
C VAL A 43 -4.41 12.54 -8.88
N ASP A 44 -5.39 13.45 -8.85
CA ASP A 44 -6.46 13.48 -9.85
C ASP A 44 -6.01 14.30 -11.07
N VAL A 45 -6.14 13.71 -12.26
CA VAL A 45 -5.90 14.40 -13.54
C VAL A 45 -7.17 15.16 -13.93
N THR A 46 -7.06 16.48 -14.08
CA THR A 46 -8.19 17.40 -14.33
C THR A 46 -8.14 18.06 -15.71
N SER A 47 -7.02 17.98 -16.41
CA SER A 47 -6.80 18.58 -17.72
C SER A 47 -6.49 17.53 -18.78
N PRO A 48 -7.11 17.61 -19.97
CA PRO A 48 -6.79 16.73 -21.11
C PRO A 48 -5.51 17.16 -21.85
N GLY A 49 -4.89 18.28 -21.46
CA GLY A 49 -3.65 18.75 -22.07
C GLY A 49 -2.47 17.80 -21.81
N ASP A 50 -1.47 17.88 -22.69
CA ASP A 50 -0.24 17.10 -22.56
C ASP A 50 0.76 17.72 -21.56
N SER A 51 0.70 19.03 -21.34
CA SER A 51 1.55 19.78 -20.40
C SER A 51 0.77 20.82 -19.61
N GLY A 52 1.29 21.19 -18.44
CA GLY A 52 0.70 22.21 -17.57
C GLY A 52 0.00 21.62 -16.36
N SER A 53 -0.65 22.49 -15.59
CA SER A 53 -1.32 22.09 -14.35
C SER A 53 -2.52 21.17 -14.62
N GLY A 54 -2.68 20.16 -13.77
CA GLY A 54 -3.76 19.19 -13.85
C GLY A 54 -3.61 18.13 -14.94
N THR A 55 -2.47 18.09 -15.64
CA THR A 55 -2.24 17.13 -16.74
C THR A 55 -1.73 15.78 -16.23
N LEU A 56 -1.89 14.74 -17.06
CA LEU A 56 -1.35 13.42 -16.75
C LEU A 56 0.17 13.46 -16.58
N ARG A 57 0.87 14.26 -17.39
CA ARG A 57 2.31 14.44 -17.28
C ARG A 57 2.72 14.95 -15.91
N GLU A 58 2.07 15.99 -15.41
CA GLU A 58 2.33 16.52 -14.07
C GLU A 58 2.03 15.48 -12.99
N ALA A 59 0.90 14.78 -13.09
CA ALA A 59 0.54 13.73 -12.13
C ALA A 59 1.58 12.61 -12.06
N LEU A 60 2.19 12.25 -13.19
CA LEU A 60 3.29 11.28 -13.25
C LEU A 60 4.56 11.80 -12.58
N PHE A 61 4.91 13.08 -12.72
CA PHE A 61 6.05 13.67 -12.02
C PHE A 61 5.84 13.72 -10.49
N ILE A 62 4.64 14.07 -10.05
CA ILE A 62 4.27 14.06 -8.62
C ILE A 62 4.32 12.63 -8.07
N ALA A 63 3.79 11.66 -8.81
CA ALA A 63 3.85 10.25 -8.44
C ALA A 63 5.29 9.73 -8.38
N ALA A 64 6.16 10.13 -9.32
CA ALA A 64 7.57 9.74 -9.33
C ALA A 64 8.36 10.32 -8.13
N ALA A 65 7.94 11.47 -7.60
CA ALA A 65 8.52 12.08 -6.41
C ALA A 65 7.98 11.51 -5.10
N ALA A 66 6.94 10.65 -5.14
CA ALA A 66 6.34 10.09 -3.95
C ALA A 66 7.28 9.09 -3.26
N LYS A 67 7.40 9.20 -1.94
CA LYS A 67 8.19 8.28 -1.10
C LYS A 67 7.45 6.98 -0.78
N GLY A 68 6.18 6.89 -1.17
CA GLY A 68 5.30 5.76 -0.92
C GLY A 68 4.42 5.45 -2.14
N GLN A 69 3.37 4.66 -1.93
CA GLN A 69 2.47 4.26 -3.01
C GLN A 69 1.80 5.47 -3.67
N ALA A 70 2.02 5.68 -4.96
CA ALA A 70 1.34 6.72 -5.72
C ALA A 70 0.18 6.15 -6.52
N THR A 71 -0.97 6.83 -6.50
CA THR A 71 -2.15 6.49 -7.30
C THR A 71 -2.51 7.68 -8.19
N VAL A 72 -2.47 7.49 -9.50
CA VAL A 72 -2.93 8.49 -10.47
C VAL A 72 -4.34 8.14 -10.91
N VAL A 73 -5.29 9.06 -10.71
CA VAL A 73 -6.70 8.84 -11.03
C VAL A 73 -7.07 9.69 -12.23
N ILE A 74 -7.48 9.02 -13.31
CA ILE A 74 -7.97 9.68 -14.52
C ILE A 74 -9.50 9.57 -14.53
N ARG A 75 -10.19 10.65 -14.17
CA ARG A 75 -11.66 10.72 -14.21
C ARG A 75 -12.11 11.35 -15.52
N THR A 76 -12.36 10.53 -16.53
CA THR A 76 -12.94 11.02 -17.78
C THR A 76 -14.46 11.13 -17.66
N LYS A 77 -15.02 12.34 -17.82
CA LYS A 77 -16.47 12.54 -17.90
C LYS A 77 -17.07 11.92 -19.18
N THR A 78 -16.30 11.94 -20.27
CA THR A 78 -16.72 11.45 -21.59
C THR A 78 -15.52 10.83 -22.29
N ILE A 79 -15.71 9.66 -22.92
CA ILE A 79 -14.73 9.02 -23.80
C ILE A 79 -15.22 9.25 -25.23
N THR A 80 -14.49 10.03 -26.02
CA THR A 80 -14.78 10.24 -27.45
C THR A 80 -13.77 9.48 -28.30
N LEU A 81 -14.26 8.61 -29.16
CA LEU A 81 -13.44 7.84 -30.10
C LEU A 81 -12.91 8.79 -31.20
N GLN A 82 -11.62 9.10 -31.19
CA GLN A 82 -11.01 10.07 -32.10
C GLN A 82 -10.80 9.52 -33.53
N ALA A 83 -10.63 8.20 -33.65
CA ALA A 83 -10.51 7.50 -34.93
C ALA A 83 -11.10 6.09 -34.80
N GLY A 84 -11.64 5.57 -35.91
CA GLY A 84 -12.19 4.22 -35.95
C GLY A 84 -11.14 3.18 -35.55
N LEU A 85 -11.55 2.18 -34.76
CA LEU A 85 -10.68 1.07 -34.42
C LEU A 85 -10.28 0.31 -35.70
N PRO A 86 -9.03 -0.17 -35.81
CA PRO A 86 -8.64 -1.06 -36.89
C PRO A 86 -9.58 -2.27 -36.96
N PRO A 87 -9.88 -2.79 -38.17
CA PRO A 87 -10.68 -4.00 -38.28
C PRO A 87 -9.99 -5.15 -37.55
N LEU A 88 -10.76 -5.91 -36.78
CA LEU A 88 -10.33 -7.20 -36.25
C LEU A 88 -10.30 -8.16 -37.44
N VAL A 89 -9.13 -8.30 -38.07
CA VAL A 89 -8.87 -9.28 -39.14
C VAL A 89 -8.36 -10.59 -38.58
#